data_AF-A0A7S3SRI7-F1
#
_entry.id   AF-A0A7S3SRI7-F1
#
_cell.length_a   1.000
_cell.length_b   1.000
_cell.length_c   1.000
_cell.angle_alpha   90.00
_cell.angle_beta   90.00
_cell.angle_gamma   90.00
#
_symmetry.space_group_name_H-M   'P 1'
#
loop_
_entity.id
_entity.type
_entity.pdbx_description
1 polymer ?
#
loop_
_entity_poly.entity_id
_entity_poly.type
_entity_poly.pdbx_seq_one_letter_code
_entity_poly.pdbx_strand_id
1 'polypeptide(L)'
;VVGSQLIRISYALQHSTADYRSGLIRVREGAEAIALFDAKGFEEVRLQYLFERVRLVLWQSMRTNLRISLFQSFYYFFSNFFPLYMLAPSYFNGHMTLGGVNQATYAQSSVLGALSWFMNSYTTLTSFRATSS
;
A
#
# COMPACT_ATOMS: atom_id res chain seq x y z
N VAL A 1 11.78 -5.51 1.77
CA VAL A 1 10.82 -6.63 1.91
C VAL A 1 9.35 -6.17 1.79
N VAL A 2 8.97 -4.97 2.26
CA VAL A 2 7.59 -4.44 2.10
C VAL A 2 7.22 -4.18 0.62
N GLY A 3 8.14 -3.66 -0.19
CA GLY A 3 7.88 -3.35 -1.60
C GLY A 3 7.59 -4.57 -2.49
N SER A 4 8.28 -5.69 -2.28
CA SER A 4 8.10 -6.89 -3.12
C SER A 4 6.74 -7.57 -2.93
N GLN A 5 6.18 -7.51 -1.72
CA GLN A 5 4.85 -8.05 -1.45
C GLN A 5 3.74 -7.19 -2.08
N LEU A 6 3.89 -5.87 -2.07
CA LEU A 6 2.93 -4.95 -2.67
C LEU A 6 2.89 -5.11 -4.21
N ILE A 7 4.05 -5.27 -4.84
CA ILE A 7 4.15 -5.51 -6.30
C ILE A 7 3.40 -6.78 -6.70
N ARG A 8 3.57 -7.87 -5.94
CA ARG A 8 2.88 -9.15 -6.21
C ARG A 8 1.35 -9.03 -6.09
N ILE A 9 0.86 -8.31 -5.08
CA ILE A 9 -0.57 -8.10 -4.87
C ILE A 9 -1.15 -7.22 -5.99
N SER A 10 -0.45 -6.15 -6.37
CA SER A 10 -0.86 -5.27 -7.47
C SER A 10 -0.93 -6.01 -8.81
N TYR A 11 0.06 -6.86 -9.10
CA TYR A 11 0.04 -7.69 -10.29
C TYR A 11 -1.13 -8.67 -10.29
N ALA A 12 -1.37 -9.35 -9.16
CA ALA A 12 -2.51 -10.26 -9.03
C ALA A 12 -3.86 -9.54 -9.19
N LEU A 13 -3.97 -8.29 -8.72
CA LEU A 13 -5.18 -7.48 -8.88
C LEU A 13 -5.41 -7.10 -10.34
N GLN A 14 -4.36 -6.65 -11.03
CA GLN A 14 -4.44 -6.33 -12.46
C GLN A 14 -4.81 -7.57 -13.29
N HIS A 15 -4.17 -8.70 -13.01
CA HIS A 15 -4.42 -9.95 -13.73
C HIS A 15 -5.85 -10.46 -13.50
N SER A 16 -6.32 -10.53 -12.25
CA SER A 16 -7.71 -10.93 -11.94
C SER A 16 -8.75 -9.99 -12.55
N THR A 17 -8.48 -8.67 -12.55
CA THR A 17 -9.37 -7.67 -13.17
C THR A 17 -9.41 -7.82 -14.68
N ALA A 18 -8.26 -8.13 -15.30
CA ALA A 18 -8.19 -8.43 -16.73
C ALA A 18 -8.99 -9.69 -17.07
N ASP A 19 -8.84 -10.78 -16.31
CA ASP A 19 -9.61 -12.02 -16.49
C ASP A 19 -11.12 -11.76 -16.45
N TYR A 20 -11.58 -10.99 -15.45
CA TYR A 20 -13.00 -10.63 -15.31
C TYR A 20 -13.50 -9.80 -16.51
N ARG A 21 -12.76 -8.77 -16.93
CA ARG A 21 -13.11 -7.94 -18.10
C ARG A 21 -13.14 -8.76 -19.39
N SER A 22 -12.16 -9.64 -19.60
CA SER A 22 -12.13 -10.55 -20.75
C SER A 22 -13.29 -11.56 -20.70
N GLY A 23 -13.69 -12.02 -19.52
CA GLY A 23 -14.90 -12.81 -19.32
C GLY A 23 -16.17 -12.08 -19.79
N LEU A 24 -16.35 -10.84 -19.34
CA LEU A 24 -17.50 -10.01 -19.73
C LEU A 24 -17.56 -9.75 -21.24
N ILE A 25 -16.41 -9.47 -21.87
CA ILE A 25 -16.33 -9.26 -23.32
C ILE A 25 -16.77 -10.53 -24.07
N ARG A 26 -16.29 -11.71 -23.66
CA ARG A 26 -16.70 -12.98 -24.26
C ARG A 26 -18.20 -13.25 -24.13
N VAL A 27 -18.80 -12.95 -22.98
CA VAL A 27 -20.25 -13.12 -22.78
C VAL A 27 -21.04 -12.14 -23.67
N ARG A 28 -20.56 -10.91 -23.83
CA ARG A 28 -21.17 -9.92 -24.72
C ARG A 28 -21.09 -10.35 -26.19
N GLU A 29 -19.93 -10.84 -26.64
CA GLU A 29 -19.71 -11.28 -28.02
C GLU A 29 -20.44 -12.58 -28.34
N GLY A 30 -20.57 -13.49 -27.37
CA GLY A 30 -21.22 -14.80 -27.52
C GLY A 30 -22.68 -14.85 -27.07
N ALA A 31 -23.34 -13.71 -26.86
CA ALA A 31 -24.67 -13.64 -26.25
C ALA A 31 -25.74 -14.43 -27.04
N GLU A 32 -25.65 -14.44 -28.37
CA GLU A 32 -26.57 -15.20 -29.24
C GLU A 32 -26.41 -16.71 -29.06
N ALA A 33 -25.16 -17.20 -29.00
CA ALA A 33 -24.87 -18.62 -28.76
C ALA A 33 -25.31 -19.05 -27.35
N ILE A 34 -25.06 -18.21 -26.33
CA ILE A 34 -25.48 -18.48 -24.95
C ILE A 34 -27.00 -18.59 -24.85
N ALA A 35 -27.74 -17.72 -25.54
CA ALA A 35 -29.21 -17.77 -25.60
C ALA A 35 -29.71 -19.00 -26.37
N LEU A 36 -29.06 -19.36 -27.48
CA LEU A 36 -29.42 -20.53 -28.29
C LEU A 36 -29.21 -21.85 -27.56
N PHE A 37 -28.15 -21.96 -26.75
CA PHE A 37 -27.80 -23.16 -25.98
C PHE A 37 -28.32 -23.15 -24.54
N ASP A 38 -29.11 -22.14 -24.14
CA ASP A 38 -29.60 -21.93 -22.76
C ASP A 38 -28.48 -22.00 -21.68
N ALA A 39 -27.28 -21.57 -22.06
CA ALA A 39 -26.07 -21.71 -21.24
C ALA A 39 -25.88 -20.57 -20.22
N LYS A 40 -26.91 -19.75 -19.99
CA LYS A 40 -26.84 -18.53 -19.19
C LYS A 40 -26.37 -18.79 -17.75
N GLY A 41 -26.93 -19.81 -17.09
CA GLY A 41 -26.59 -20.12 -15.70
C GLY A 41 -25.12 -20.51 -15.52
N PHE A 42 -24.55 -21.21 -16.50
CA PHE A 42 -23.13 -21.60 -16.45
C PHE A 42 -22.21 -20.38 -16.58
N GLU A 43 -22.47 -19.48 -17.54
CA GLU A 43 -21.67 -18.27 -17.72
C GLU A 43 -21.83 -17.29 -16.55
N GLU A 44 -23.01 -17.24 -15.92
CA GLU A 44 -23.23 -16.43 -14.72
C GLU A 44 -22.37 -16.92 -13.54
N VAL A 45 -22.38 -18.23 -13.25
CA VAL A 45 -21.53 -18.82 -12.20
C VAL A 45 -20.05 -18.57 -12.47
N ARG A 46 -19.63 -18.67 -13.74
CA ARG A 46 -18.25 -18.40 -14.15
C ARG A 46 -17.86 -16.93 -13.93
N LEU A 47 -18.71 -15.98 -14.32
CA LEU A 47 -18.46 -14.56 -14.10
C LEU A 47 -18.44 -14.20 -12.61
N GLN A 48 -19.35 -14.78 -11.81
CA GLN A 48 -19.36 -14.62 -10.36
C GLN A 48 -18.05 -15.14 -9.74
N TYR A 49 -17.55 -16.29 -10.17
CA TYR A 49 -16.26 -16.81 -9.72
C TYR A 49 -15.09 -15.87 -10.03
N LEU A 50 -15.04 -15.32 -11.25
CA LEU A 50 -14.02 -14.35 -11.64
C LEU A 50 -14.11 -13.05 -10.82
N PHE A 51 -15.32 -12.58 -10.55
CA PHE A 51 -15.57 -11.42 -9.70
C PHE A 51 -15.10 -11.65 -8.25
N GLU A 52 -15.40 -12.81 -7.67
CA GLU A 52 -14.95 -13.16 -6.32
C GLU A 52 -13.42 -13.21 -6.23
N ARG A 53 -12.72 -13.69 -7.27
CA ARG A 53 -11.24 -13.59 -7.32
C ARG A 53 -10.75 -12.15 -7.24
N VAL A 54 -11.35 -11.23 -8.00
CA VAL A 54 -11.01 -9.79 -7.95
C VAL A 54 -11.24 -9.25 -6.55
N ARG A 55 -12.41 -9.54 -5.96
CA ARG A 55 -12.78 -9.09 -4.62
C ARG A 55 -11.79 -9.57 -3.56
N LEU A 56 -11.38 -10.84 -3.59
CA LEU A 56 -10.43 -11.40 -2.63
C LEU A 56 -9.06 -10.72 -2.70
N VAL A 57 -8.54 -10.51 -3.91
CA VAL A 57 -7.24 -9.84 -4.11
C VAL A 57 -7.31 -8.37 -3.70
N LEU A 58 -8.42 -7.69 -4.01
CA LEU A 58 -8.67 -6.32 -3.59
C LEU A 58 -8.68 -6.20 -2.05
N TRP A 59 -9.36 -7.10 -1.35
CA TRP A 59 -9.36 -7.16 0.12
C TRP A 59 -7.97 -7.37 0.71
N GLN A 60 -7.17 -8.25 0.10
CA GLN A 60 -5.79 -8.48 0.53
C GLN A 60 -4.92 -7.23 0.34
N SER A 61 -5.12 -6.50 -0.76
CA SER A 61 -4.46 -5.21 -1.02
C SER A 61 -4.85 -4.16 0.01
N MET A 62 -6.14 -3.99 0.27
CA MET A 62 -6.64 -3.03 1.27
C MET A 62 -6.09 -3.32 2.67
N ARG A 63 -6.10 -4.58 3.12
CA ARG A 63 -5.59 -4.95 4.44
C ARG A 63 -4.09 -4.68 4.58
N THR A 64 -3.33 -4.89 3.51
CA THR A 64 -1.88 -4.62 3.48
C THR A 64 -1.62 -3.12 3.53
N ASN A 65 -2.31 -2.34 2.69
CA ASN A 65 -2.21 -0.87 2.68
C ASN A 65 -2.65 -0.25 4.00
N LEU A 66 -3.73 -0.74 4.61
CA LEU A 66 -4.20 -0.26 5.90
C LEU A 66 -3.14 -0.44 6.98
N ARG A 67 -2.49 -1.62 7.06
CA ARG A 67 -1.41 -1.86 8.02
C ARG A 67 -0.26 -0.89 7.80
N ILE A 68 0.22 -0.75 6.56
CA ILE A 68 1.32 0.15 6.22
C ILE A 68 0.97 1.59 6.58
N SER A 69 -0.22 2.06 6.19
CA SER A 69 -0.70 3.40 6.47
C SER A 69 -0.82 3.65 7.98
N LEU A 70 -1.35 2.69 8.74
CA LEU A 70 -1.40 2.78 10.20
C LEU A 70 0.01 2.93 10.79
N PHE A 71 0.96 2.07 10.42
CA PHE A 71 2.35 2.19 10.89
C PHE A 71 2.97 3.54 10.54
N GLN A 72 2.76 4.03 9.31
CA GLN A 72 3.24 5.34 8.89
C GLN A 72 2.61 6.46 9.71
N SER A 73 1.29 6.47 9.86
CA SER A 73 0.57 7.46 10.66
C SER A 73 1.04 7.45 12.10
N PHE A 74 1.13 6.28 12.73
CA PHE A 74 1.67 6.13 14.09
C PHE A 74 3.09 6.68 14.20
N TYR A 75 3.96 6.36 13.25
CA TYR A 75 5.33 6.87 13.22
C TYR A 75 5.38 8.40 13.07
N TYR A 76 4.56 8.99 12.19
CA TYR A 76 4.46 10.44 12.02
C TYR A 76 4.00 11.13 13.31
N PHE A 77 2.95 10.61 13.94
CA PHE A 77 2.46 11.13 15.22
C PHE A 77 3.53 11.02 16.31
N PHE A 78 4.13 9.84 16.46
CA PHE A 78 5.14 9.61 17.50
C PHE A 78 6.35 10.52 17.28
N SER A 79 6.86 10.62 16.05
CA SER A 79 7.98 11.49 15.73
C SER A 79 7.70 12.96 16.03
N ASN A 80 6.54 13.49 15.65
CA ASN A 80 6.29 14.93 15.79
C ASN A 80 5.93 15.33 17.23
N PHE A 81 5.18 14.49 17.94
CA PHE A 81 4.63 14.88 19.25
C PHE A 81 5.45 14.37 20.44
N PHE A 82 6.19 13.25 20.30
CA PHE A 82 7.01 12.71 21.40
C PHE A 82 8.06 13.70 21.93
N PRO A 83 8.85 14.40 21.10
CA PRO A 83 9.86 15.34 21.58
C PRO A 83 9.23 16.53 22.28
N LEU A 84 8.12 17.02 21.73
CA LEU A 84 7.36 18.13 22.29
C LEU A 84 6.79 17.78 23.68
N TYR A 85 6.26 16.56 23.84
CA TYR A 85 5.82 16.04 25.13
C TYR A 85 6.97 15.89 26.14
N MET A 86 8.12 15.38 25.71
CA MET A 86 9.26 15.15 26.60
C MET A 86 9.97 16.46 27.01
N LEU A 87 10.01 17.44 26.11
CA LEU A 87 10.64 18.74 26.32
C LEU A 87 9.72 19.75 26.99
N ALA A 88 8.40 19.57 26.94
CA ALA A 88 7.42 20.44 27.59
C ALA A 88 7.72 20.71 29.08
N PRO A 89 7.91 19.71 29.97
CA PRO A 89 8.20 19.97 31.38
C PRO A 89 9.53 20.71 31.59
N SER A 90 10.55 20.46 30.77
CA SER A 90 11.84 21.17 30.83
C SER A 90 11.74 22.63 30.38
N TYR A 91 10.93 22.89 29.35
CA TYR A 91 10.61 24.24 28.87
C TYR A 91 9.85 25.05 29.93
N PHE A 92 8.80 24.48 30.54
CA PHE A 92 8.03 25.16 31.59
C PHE A 92 8.81 25.34 32.90
N ASN A 93 9.80 24.48 33.17
CA ASN A 93 10.75 24.65 34.28
C ASN A 93 11.88 25.66 33.97
N GLY A 94 11.89 26.29 32.80
CA GLY A 94 12.83 27.37 32.44
C GLY A 94 14.25 26.91 32.07
N HIS A 95 14.52 25.60 32.00
CA HIS A 95 15.83 25.06 31.63
C HIS A 95 16.14 25.14 30.13
N MET A 96 15.13 25.37 29.29
CA MET A 96 15.27 25.46 27.83
C MET A 96 14.46 26.63 27.27
N THR A 97 15.05 27.38 26.35
CA THR A 97 14.36 28.45 25.61
C THR A 97 13.59 27.87 24.42
N LEU A 98 12.61 28.63 23.90
CA LEU A 98 11.83 28.27 22.71
C LEU A 98 12.73 27.96 21.49
N GLY A 99 13.88 28.65 21.39
CA GLY A 99 14.89 28.41 20.36
C GLY A 99 15.56 27.04 20.45
N GLY A 100 15.83 26.55 21.66
CA GLY A 100 16.40 25.22 21.87
C GLY A 100 15.43 24.08 21.51
N VAL A 101 14.13 24.27 21.77
CA VAL A 101 13.07 23.32 21.38
C VAL A 101 12.96 23.22 19.86
N ASN A 102 12.99 24.35 19.17
CA ASN A 102 12.95 24.39 17.71
C ASN A 102 14.19 23.72 17.09
N GLN A 103 15.39 23.98 17.62
CA GLN A 103 16.63 23.40 17.10
C GLN A 103 16.68 21.87 17.21
N ALA A 104 16.20 21.31 18.34
CA ALA A 104 16.07 19.86 18.51
C ALA A 104 15.08 19.24 17.51
N THR A 105 13.97 19.94 17.22
CA THR A 105 12.94 19.49 16.27
C THR A 105 13.47 19.44 14.83
N TYR A 106 14.29 20.40 14.43
CA TYR A 106 14.95 20.41 13.10
C TYR A 106 16.00 19.30 12.95
N ALA A 107 16.80 19.06 14.00
CA ALA A 107 17.81 18.00 13.98
C ALA A 107 17.17 16.61 13.83
N GLN A 108 16.08 16.35 14.56
CA GLN A 108 15.32 15.12 14.46
C GLN A 108 14.71 14.91 13.06
N SER A 109 14.10 15.95 12.50
CA SER A 109 13.50 15.87 11.16
C SER A 109 14.53 15.49 10.09
N SER A 110 15.75 16.03 10.20
CA SER A 110 16.86 15.70 9.30
C SER A 110 17.30 14.23 9.40
N VAL A 111 17.40 13.67 10.61
CA VAL A 111 17.81 12.27 10.83
C VAL A 111 16.76 11.30 10.29
N LEU A 112 15.48 11.57 10.52
CA LEU A 112 14.39 10.71 10.04
C LEU A 112 14.23 10.80 8.51
N GLY A 113 14.47 11.97 7.93
CA GLY A 113 14.56 12.15 6.48
C GLY A 113 15.69 11.31 5.86
N ALA A 114 16.88 11.34 6.47
CA ALA A 114 18.02 10.54 6.01
C ALA A 114 17.77 9.02 6.11
N LEU A 115 17.10 8.57 7.18
CA LEU A 115 16.73 7.16 7.37
C LEU A 115 15.69 6.70 6.34
N SER A 116 14.71 7.55 6.04
CA SER A 116 13.69 7.29 5.00
C SER A 116 14.30 7.23 3.60
N TRP A 117 15.24 8.12 3.28
CA TRP A 117 16.01 8.06 2.03
C TRP A 117 16.84 6.78 1.95
N PHE A 118 17.50 6.37 3.04
CA PHE A 118 18.28 5.14 3.08
C PHE A 118 17.41 3.90 2.84
N MET A 119 16.25 3.81 3.50
CA MET A 119 15.31 2.69 3.30
C MET A 119 14.79 2.62 1.86
N ASN A 120 14.44 3.76 1.25
CA ASN A 120 13.95 3.80 -0.13
C ASN A 120 15.06 3.51 -1.16
N SER A 121 16.26 4.07 -0.98
CA SER A 121 17.40 3.85 -1.88
C SER A 121 17.90 2.40 -1.84
N TYR A 122 17.86 1.73 -0.68
CA TYR A 122 18.25 0.32 -0.56
C TYR A 122 17.29 -0.60 -1.33
N THR A 123 15.98 -0.32 -1.30
CA THR A 123 15.01 -1.04 -2.14
C THR A 123 15.30 -0.88 -3.64
N THR A 124 15.70 0.31 -4.09
CA THR A 124 16.06 0.59 -5.49
C THR A 124 17.36 -0.13 -5.93
N LEU A 125 18.37 -0.17 -5.04
CA LEU A 125 19.61 -0.91 -5.27
C LEU A 125 19.38 -2.44 -5.34
N THR A 126 18.46 -2.98 -4.54
CA THR A 126 18.09 -4.41 -4.64
C THR A 126 17.25 -4.75 -5.87
N SER A 127 16.39 -3.84 -6.36
CA SER A 127 15.68 -4.07 -7.62
C SER A 127 16.60 -4.05 -8.84
N PHE A 128 17.71 -3.31 -8.79
CA PHE A 128 18.67 -3.26 -9.91
C PHE A 128 19.49 -4.54 -10.05
N ARG A 129 19.75 -5.25 -8.95
CA ARG A 129 20.42 -6.57 -8.97
C ARG A 129 19.54 -7.70 -9.49
N ALA A 130 18.20 -7.56 -9.46
CA ALA A 130 17.27 -8.57 -9.95
C ALA A 130 17.06 -8.53 -11.47
N THR A 131 17.41 -7.41 -12.13
CA THR A 131 17.31 -7.28 -13.60
C THR A 131 18.63 -7.63 -14.31
N SER A 132 19.75 -7.69 -13.58
CA SER A 132 21.07 -8.02 -14.13
C SER A 132 21.52 -9.47 -13.87
N SER A 133 20.61 -10.34 -13.40
CA SER A 133 20.83 -11.79 -13.24
C SER A 133 19.82 -12.56 -14.07
#